data_AF-K2MLJ5-F1
#
_entry.id   AF-K2MLJ5-F1
#
_cell.length_a   1.000
_cell.length_b   1.000
_cell.length_c   1.000
_cell.angle_alpha   90.00
_cell.angle_beta   90.00
_cell.angle_gamma   90.00
#
_symmetry.space_group_name_H-M   'P 1'
#
loop_
_entity.id
_entity.type
_entity.pdbx_description
1 polymer ?
#
loop_
_entity_poly.entity_id
_entity_poly.type
_entity_poly.pdbx_seq_one_letter_code
_entity_poly.pdbx_strand_id
1 'polypeptide(L)'
;MGALSKEPGSLADQGDDGDDVFGVGAEQHLTATGDAVPGERQAVPEGLVAELRGRLAELEAALSSAALARDSAVGEAERLARQCADAEAAMHRMEAEMAAENAKLKEELCRMQQSHEEERQAAEAAMHRMEAEMRSQQKTQVAGPPRRAAASSKNPFASMGALSKEPGSLADQGDDGDDVFGVGAEQHLTATGDAVSGERQAVPEGLVAELRGRLAELEAALSSAALARDSAVGEAERLARQCADAEAA
;
A
#
# COMPACT_ATOMS: atom_id res chain seq x y z
N MET A 1 36.39 39.21 -5.05
CA MET A 1 35.95 39.28 -3.63
C MET A 1 34.80 38.30 -3.48
N GLY A 2 34.83 37.26 -2.64
CA GLY A 2 35.82 36.80 -1.68
C GLY A 2 35.62 35.29 -1.46
N ALA A 3 36.74 34.59 -1.26
CA ALA A 3 36.77 33.21 -0.79
C ALA A 3 36.59 33.20 0.74
N LEU A 4 35.80 32.28 1.26
CA LEU A 4 35.74 31.95 2.69
C LEU A 4 36.30 30.55 2.89
N SER A 5 37.60 30.48 3.13
CA SER A 5 38.26 29.33 3.74
C SER A 5 37.98 29.35 5.25
N LYS A 6 37.56 28.22 5.81
CA LYS A 6 37.52 27.99 7.25
C LYS A 6 38.36 26.74 7.55
N GLU A 7 39.52 26.97 8.16
CA GLU A 7 40.30 25.92 8.84
C GLU A 7 39.63 25.60 10.19
N PRO A 8 39.74 24.36 10.69
CA PRO A 8 39.61 24.08 12.11
C PRO A 8 40.99 23.80 12.74
N GLY A 9 41.29 24.59 13.76
CA GLY A 9 42.53 24.54 14.54
C GLY A 9 42.64 23.34 15.48
N SER A 10 43.89 23.14 15.93
CA SER A 10 44.31 22.15 16.91
C SER A 10 43.72 22.41 18.29
N LEU A 11 43.23 21.37 18.94
CA LEU A 11 43.07 21.31 20.39
C LEU A 11 43.90 20.13 20.90
N ALA A 12 44.99 20.47 21.57
CA ALA A 12 45.72 19.55 22.43
C ALA A 12 44.98 19.47 23.77
N ASP A 13 44.66 18.27 24.21
CA ASP A 13 44.19 17.99 25.57
C ASP A 13 45.25 17.13 26.26
N GLN A 14 45.88 17.73 27.28
CA GLN A 14 46.87 17.12 28.15
C GLN A 14 46.20 16.81 29.47
N GLY A 15 46.40 15.59 29.98
CA GLY A 15 46.23 15.29 31.38
C GLY A 15 46.02 13.80 31.65
N ASP A 16 47.06 13.13 32.14
CA ASP A 16 46.92 12.26 33.32
C ASP A 16 48.32 11.92 33.88
N ASP A 17 48.76 12.69 34.88
CA ASP A 17 49.93 12.40 35.70
C ASP A 17 49.47 11.65 36.95
N GLY A 18 49.94 10.42 37.10
CA GLY A 18 49.67 9.57 38.27
C GLY A 18 50.82 8.62 38.56
N ASP A 19 51.91 9.16 39.12
CA ASP A 19 52.85 8.41 39.97
C ASP A 19 52.04 7.86 41.18
N ASP A 20 52.25 6.64 41.70
CA ASP A 20 53.39 6.32 42.53
C ASP A 20 53.37 4.83 43.03
N VAL A 21 54.57 4.30 43.29
CA VAL A 21 54.96 3.48 44.47
C VAL A 21 55.11 1.91 44.39
N PHE A 22 56.38 1.53 44.18
CA PHE A 22 57.24 0.49 44.83
C PHE A 22 57.06 -1.03 44.63
N GLY A 23 58.19 -1.68 44.26
CA GLY A 23 58.39 -3.13 44.28
C GLY A 23 59.82 -3.64 43.97
N VAL A 24 60.80 -3.22 44.78
CA VAL A 24 61.99 -3.97 45.28
C VAL A 24 62.70 -5.00 44.35
N GLY A 25 63.95 -4.68 43.99
CA GLY A 25 65.11 -5.53 44.29
C GLY A 25 65.52 -6.63 43.31
N ALA A 26 66.56 -6.38 42.52
CA ALA A 26 67.70 -7.28 42.37
C ALA A 26 68.86 -6.53 41.70
N GLU A 27 69.86 -6.17 42.50
CA GLU A 27 71.18 -5.83 42.00
C GLU A 27 71.77 -7.06 41.31
N GLN A 28 72.02 -6.98 40.01
CA GLN A 28 72.84 -7.94 39.30
C GLN A 28 74.13 -7.25 38.87
N HIS A 29 75.22 -7.76 39.46
CA HIS A 29 76.59 -7.36 39.25
C HIS A 29 76.96 -7.30 37.76
N LEU A 30 77.42 -6.13 37.32
CA LEU A 30 78.22 -6.00 36.11
C LEU A 30 79.53 -6.77 36.28
N THR A 31 79.62 -7.94 35.66
CA THR A 31 80.90 -8.57 35.33
C THR A 31 80.96 -8.72 33.82
N ALA A 32 81.81 -7.90 33.21
CA ALA A 32 82.10 -7.93 31.79
C ALA A 32 82.76 -9.26 31.40
N THR A 33 82.25 -9.90 30.36
CA THR A 33 83.03 -10.65 29.34
C THR A 33 82.05 -11.19 28.30
N GLY A 34 82.31 -10.88 27.03
CA GLY A 34 81.69 -11.58 25.90
C GLY A 34 81.00 -10.66 24.93
N ASP A 35 81.66 -10.42 23.81
CA ASP A 35 81.10 -9.91 22.57
C ASP A 35 79.72 -10.50 22.26
N ALA A 36 78.74 -9.63 22.12
CA ALA A 36 77.75 -9.70 21.05
C ALA A 36 77.05 -8.33 21.01
N VAL A 37 77.42 -7.51 20.04
CA VAL A 37 76.52 -6.47 19.52
C VAL A 37 75.26 -7.22 19.04
N PRO A 38 74.07 -7.07 19.67
CA PRO A 38 72.87 -7.56 19.02
C PRO A 38 72.66 -6.66 17.82
N GLY A 39 72.62 -7.27 16.63
CA GLY A 39 72.44 -6.58 15.37
C GLY A 39 71.15 -5.77 15.35
N GLU A 40 71.24 -4.50 15.73
CA GLU A 40 70.34 -3.45 15.28
C GLU A 40 70.56 -3.25 13.77
N ARG A 41 70.08 -4.19 12.93
CA ARG A 41 69.90 -3.98 11.48
C ARG A 41 69.22 -5.12 10.71
N GLN A 42 68.60 -6.11 11.36
CA GLN A 42 67.99 -7.22 10.61
C GLN A 42 66.56 -7.64 11.05
N ALA A 43 65.99 -7.08 12.13
CA ALA A 43 64.64 -7.44 12.61
C ALA A 43 63.49 -6.56 12.06
N VAL A 44 63.82 -5.39 11.48
CA VAL A 44 62.82 -4.44 10.96
C VAL A 44 62.08 -4.94 9.70
N PRO A 45 62.74 -5.56 8.69
CA PRO A 45 62.04 -6.01 7.50
C PRO A 45 61.14 -7.23 7.77
N GLU A 46 61.58 -8.18 8.61
CA GLU A 46 60.79 -9.37 8.95
C GLU A 46 59.51 -9.00 9.74
N GLY A 47 59.61 -8.05 10.67
CA GLY A 47 58.45 -7.54 11.42
C GLY A 47 57.41 -6.84 10.54
N LEU A 48 57.87 -6.01 9.58
CA LEU A 48 56.99 -5.33 8.62
C LEU A 48 56.28 -6.33 7.69
N VAL A 49 57.00 -7.33 7.17
CA VAL A 49 56.42 -8.37 6.32
C VAL A 49 55.37 -9.19 7.09
N ALA A 50 55.63 -9.53 8.35
CA ALA A 50 54.66 -10.22 9.20
C ALA A 50 53.39 -9.38 9.43
N GLU A 51 53.53 -8.07 9.67
CA GLU A 51 52.39 -7.15 9.83
C GLU A 51 51.57 -7.02 8.54
N LEU A 52 52.21 -6.81 7.39
CA LEU A 52 51.53 -6.69 6.10
C LEU A 52 50.79 -7.98 5.73
N ARG A 53 51.38 -9.16 6.01
CA ARG A 53 50.71 -10.46 5.83
C ARG A 53 49.53 -10.63 6.78
N GLY A 54 49.64 -10.17 8.03
CA GLY A 54 48.53 -10.15 8.99
C GLY A 54 47.34 -9.33 8.48
N ARG A 55 47.61 -8.10 8.02
CA ARG A 55 46.57 -7.23 7.43
C ARG A 55 45.96 -7.81 6.15
N LEU A 56 46.75 -8.46 5.31
CA LEU A 56 46.25 -9.14 4.11
C LEU A 56 45.31 -10.29 4.48
N ALA A 57 45.69 -11.13 5.45
CA ALA A 57 44.86 -12.24 5.92
C ALA A 57 43.54 -11.74 6.56
N GLU A 58 43.59 -10.63 7.30
CA GLU A 58 42.39 -9.99 7.84
C GLU A 58 41.45 -9.48 6.74
N LEU A 59 41.98 -8.84 5.69
CA LEU A 59 41.19 -8.39 4.54
C LEU A 59 40.59 -9.56 3.75
N GLU A 60 41.34 -10.65 3.55
CA GLU A 60 40.84 -11.86 2.88
C GLU A 60 39.69 -12.51 3.68
N ALA A 61 39.83 -12.59 5.00
CA ALA A 61 38.77 -13.09 5.87
C ALA A 61 37.53 -12.18 5.83
N ALA A 62 37.72 -10.85 5.84
CA ALA A 62 36.63 -9.88 5.72
C ALA A 62 35.91 -9.99 4.36
N LEU A 63 36.66 -10.15 3.26
CA LEU A 63 36.09 -10.34 1.92
C LEU A 63 35.32 -11.66 1.80
N SER A 64 35.82 -12.75 2.38
CA SER A 64 35.10 -14.03 2.40
C SER A 64 33.80 -13.93 3.21
N SER A 65 33.80 -13.24 4.35
CA SER A 65 32.61 -12.99 5.15
C SER A 65 31.59 -12.12 4.40
N ALA A 66 32.05 -11.05 3.75
CA ALA A 66 31.23 -10.17 2.93
C ALA A 66 30.62 -10.89 1.72
N ALA A 67 31.34 -11.85 1.11
CA ALA A 67 30.83 -12.67 0.03
C ALA A 67 29.64 -13.54 0.47
N LEU A 68 29.74 -14.19 1.64
CA LEU A 68 28.63 -14.96 2.21
C LEU A 68 27.42 -14.09 2.55
N ALA A 69 27.65 -12.91 3.13
CA ALA A 69 26.58 -11.94 3.42
C ALA A 69 25.88 -11.47 2.14
N ARG A 70 26.65 -11.22 1.06
CA ARG A 70 26.12 -10.87 -0.26
C ARG A 70 25.25 -12.00 -0.81
N ASP A 71 25.74 -13.23 -0.80
CA ASP A 71 25.01 -14.37 -1.37
C ASP A 71 23.69 -14.60 -0.61
N SER A 72 23.69 -14.41 0.72
CA SER A 72 22.47 -14.42 1.53
C SER A 72 21.50 -13.30 1.12
N ALA A 73 21.98 -12.06 0.99
CA ALA A 73 21.16 -10.91 0.60
C ALA A 73 20.60 -11.04 -0.83
N VAL A 74 21.37 -11.59 -1.76
CA VAL A 74 20.89 -11.93 -3.12
C VAL A 74 19.79 -12.98 -3.05
N GLY A 75 19.95 -14.03 -2.25
CA GLY A 75 18.91 -15.05 -2.06
C GLY A 75 17.61 -14.48 -1.48
N GLU A 76 17.70 -13.53 -0.55
CA GLU A 76 16.55 -12.81 0.00
C GLU A 76 15.88 -11.91 -1.05
N ALA A 77 16.67 -11.17 -1.85
CA ALA A 77 16.17 -10.35 -2.94
C ALA A 77 15.43 -11.20 -3.99
N GLU A 78 15.99 -12.35 -4.39
CA GLU A 78 15.32 -13.28 -5.31
C GLU A 78 14.01 -13.82 -4.75
N ARG A 79 13.97 -14.14 -3.44
CA ARG A 79 12.74 -14.58 -2.79
C ARG A 79 11.68 -13.49 -2.77
N LEU A 80 12.06 -12.24 -2.46
CA LEU A 80 11.15 -11.10 -2.48
C LEU A 80 10.65 -10.81 -3.89
N ALA A 81 11.52 -10.89 -4.91
CA ALA A 81 11.13 -10.70 -6.31
C ALA A 81 10.08 -11.73 -6.75
N ARG A 82 10.21 -13.01 -6.33
CA ARG A 82 9.19 -14.04 -6.58
C ARG A 82 7.87 -13.71 -5.86
N GLN A 83 7.94 -13.28 -4.60
CA GLN A 83 6.75 -12.86 -3.85
C GLN A 83 6.05 -11.67 -4.49
N CYS A 84 6.78 -10.68 -5.03
CA CYS A 84 6.22 -9.60 -5.83
C CYS A 84 5.47 -10.15 -7.04
N ALA A 85 6.12 -11.00 -7.83
CA ALA A 85 5.51 -11.57 -9.04
C ALA A 85 4.25 -12.38 -8.73
N ASP A 86 4.25 -13.18 -7.66
CA ASP A 86 3.09 -13.97 -7.24
C ASP A 86 1.93 -13.08 -6.76
N ALA A 87 2.25 -12.02 -5.99
CA ALA A 87 1.25 -11.05 -5.53
C ALA A 87 0.65 -10.25 -6.68
N GLU A 88 1.47 -9.82 -7.64
CA GLU A 88 1.03 -9.15 -8.87
C GLU A 88 0.12 -10.06 -9.72
N ALA A 89 0.50 -11.33 -9.89
CA ALA A 89 -0.33 -12.31 -10.60
C ALA A 89 -1.66 -12.59 -9.88
N ALA A 90 -1.68 -12.59 -8.55
CA ALA A 90 -2.93 -12.69 -7.78
C ALA A 90 -3.83 -11.48 -7.97
N MET A 91 -3.26 -10.27 -7.91
CA MET A 91 -3.98 -9.02 -8.13
C MET A 91 -4.60 -8.96 -9.54
N HIS A 92 -3.83 -9.27 -10.58
CA HIS A 92 -4.36 -9.28 -11.95
C HIS A 92 -5.46 -10.34 -12.19
N ARG A 93 -5.39 -11.49 -11.51
CA ARG A 93 -6.49 -12.47 -11.57
C ARG A 93 -7.76 -11.92 -10.94
N MET A 94 -7.65 -11.31 -9.77
CA MET A 94 -8.79 -10.67 -9.10
C MET A 94 -9.39 -9.54 -9.95
N GLU A 95 -8.55 -8.69 -10.55
CA GLU A 95 -9.00 -7.63 -11.46
C GLU A 95 -9.77 -8.19 -12.67
N ALA A 96 -9.25 -9.26 -13.27
CA ALA A 96 -9.90 -9.91 -14.41
C ALA A 96 -11.25 -10.56 -14.02
N GLU A 97 -11.32 -11.19 -12.85
CA GLU A 97 -12.55 -11.76 -12.30
C GLU A 97 -13.60 -10.68 -12.04
N MET A 98 -13.21 -9.59 -11.37
CA MET A 98 -14.10 -8.44 -11.13
C MET A 98 -14.59 -7.82 -12.45
N ALA A 99 -13.72 -7.69 -13.45
CA ALA A 99 -14.12 -7.19 -14.76
C ALA A 99 -15.13 -8.11 -15.46
N ALA A 100 -14.94 -9.43 -15.37
CA ALA A 100 -15.85 -10.42 -15.93
C ALA A 100 -17.22 -10.42 -15.22
N GLU A 101 -17.24 -10.32 -13.89
CA GLU A 101 -18.48 -10.18 -13.12
C GLU A 101 -19.20 -8.86 -13.43
N ASN A 102 -18.46 -7.76 -13.53
CA ASN A 102 -19.03 -6.47 -13.89
C ASN A 102 -19.66 -6.48 -15.29
N ALA A 103 -19.06 -7.18 -16.25
CA ALA A 103 -19.63 -7.38 -17.57
C ALA A 103 -20.94 -8.18 -17.51
N LYS A 104 -20.98 -9.29 -16.76
CA LYS A 104 -22.20 -10.08 -16.56
C LYS A 104 -23.33 -9.27 -15.92
N LEU A 105 -23.02 -8.52 -14.86
CA LEU A 105 -24.00 -7.67 -14.18
C LEU A 105 -24.56 -6.59 -15.11
N LYS A 106 -23.73 -6.01 -15.97
CA LYS A 106 -24.19 -5.05 -17.00
C LYS A 106 -25.12 -5.71 -18.02
N GLU A 107 -24.81 -6.93 -18.46
CA GLU A 107 -25.69 -7.67 -19.37
C GLU A 107 -27.03 -8.01 -18.72
N GLU A 108 -27.02 -8.48 -17.47
CA GLU A 108 -28.25 -8.78 -16.72
C GLU A 108 -29.11 -7.54 -16.50
N LEU A 109 -28.49 -6.41 -16.13
CA LEU A 109 -29.19 -5.14 -15.99
C LEU A 109 -29.82 -4.72 -17.32
N CYS A 110 -29.10 -4.86 -18.42
CA CYS A 110 -29.62 -4.52 -19.75
C CYS A 110 -30.83 -5.41 -20.12
N ARG A 111 -30.76 -6.72 -19.86
CA ARG A 111 -31.88 -7.64 -20.10
C ARG A 111 -33.09 -7.30 -19.23
N MET A 112 -32.87 -6.98 -17.96
CA MET A 112 -33.94 -6.59 -17.04
C MET A 112 -34.63 -5.29 -17.50
N GLN A 113 -33.85 -4.28 -17.89
CA GLN A 113 -34.38 -3.03 -18.42
C GLN A 113 -35.20 -3.24 -19.70
N GLN A 114 -34.73 -4.10 -20.61
CA GLN A 114 -35.46 -4.46 -21.82
C GLN A 114 -36.79 -5.15 -21.48
N SER A 115 -36.76 -6.16 -20.61
CA SER A 115 -37.99 -6.87 -20.18
C SER A 115 -38.99 -5.94 -19.52
N HIS A 116 -38.54 -5.02 -18.67
CA HIS A 116 -39.40 -4.04 -18.01
C HIS A 116 -40.04 -3.08 -19.02
N GLU A 117 -39.27 -2.63 -20.02
CA GLU A 117 -39.80 -1.77 -21.07
C GLU A 117 -40.79 -2.51 -21.98
N GLU A 118 -40.53 -3.77 -22.31
CA GLU A 118 -41.48 -4.63 -23.04
C GLU A 118 -42.78 -4.83 -22.27
N GLU A 119 -42.71 -5.06 -20.95
CA GLU A 119 -43.88 -5.19 -20.09
C GLU A 119 -44.69 -3.89 -20.05
N ARG A 120 -44.02 -2.73 -19.93
CA ARG A 120 -44.67 -1.41 -19.97
C ARG A 120 -45.42 -1.21 -21.29
N GLN A 121 -44.77 -1.50 -22.43
CA GLN A 121 -45.39 -1.37 -23.75
C GLN A 121 -46.57 -2.33 -23.93
N ALA A 122 -46.46 -3.56 -23.43
CA ALA A 122 -47.55 -4.53 -23.48
C ALA A 122 -48.76 -4.08 -22.65
N ALA A 123 -48.54 -3.52 -21.46
CA ALA A 123 -49.59 -2.96 -20.60
C ALA A 123 -50.28 -1.76 -21.26
N GLU A 124 -49.52 -0.82 -21.83
CA GLU A 124 -50.06 0.33 -22.57
C GLU A 124 -50.91 -0.12 -23.77
N ALA A 125 -50.41 -1.10 -24.54
CA ALA A 125 -51.14 -1.66 -25.66
C ALA A 125 -52.42 -2.42 -25.23
N ALA A 126 -52.41 -3.06 -24.06
CA ALA A 126 -53.60 -3.70 -23.49
C ALA A 126 -54.64 -2.64 -23.07
N MET A 127 -54.22 -1.56 -22.42
CA MET A 127 -55.11 -0.46 -22.05
C MET A 127 -55.75 0.19 -23.27
N HIS A 128 -54.99 0.50 -24.32
CA HIS A 128 -55.55 1.07 -25.54
C HIS A 128 -56.54 0.14 -26.25
N ARG A 129 -56.28 -1.18 -26.26
CA ARG A 129 -57.22 -2.18 -26.80
C ARG A 129 -58.52 -2.18 -26.00
N MET A 130 -58.43 -2.22 -24.67
CA MET A 130 -59.59 -2.16 -23.78
C MET A 130 -60.39 -0.87 -23.97
N GLU A 131 -59.72 0.30 -24.07
CA GLU A 131 -60.40 1.58 -24.35
C GLU A 131 -61.13 1.56 -25.69
N ALA A 132 -60.52 0.99 -26.74
CA ALA A 132 -61.13 0.90 -28.05
C ALA A 132 -62.38 0.01 -28.03
N GLU A 133 -62.32 -1.13 -27.33
CA GLU A 133 -63.48 -2.00 -27.11
C GLU A 133 -64.59 -1.29 -26.36
N MET A 134 -64.28 -0.58 -25.26
CA MET A 134 -65.25 0.18 -24.48
C MET A 134 -65.91 1.30 -25.30
N ARG A 135 -65.13 2.05 -26.10
CA ARG A 135 -65.68 3.05 -27.03
C ARG A 135 -66.59 2.42 -28.08
N SER A 136 -66.22 1.25 -28.61
CA SER A 136 -67.05 0.50 -29.57
C SER A 136 -68.39 0.10 -28.95
N GLN A 137 -68.36 -0.52 -27.76
CA GLN A 137 -69.56 -0.93 -27.03
C GLN A 137 -70.49 0.25 -26.73
N GLN A 138 -69.94 1.38 -26.28
CA GLN A 138 -70.70 2.60 -26.03
C GLN A 138 -71.40 3.10 -27.31
N LYS A 139 -70.70 3.10 -28.44
CA LYS A 139 -71.26 3.52 -29.74
C LYS A 139 -72.41 2.61 -30.18
N THR A 140 -72.31 1.30 -29.96
CA THR A 140 -73.41 0.35 -30.22
C THR A 140 -74.57 0.48 -29.25
N GLN A 141 -74.34 0.84 -27.98
CA GLN A 141 -75.43 1.06 -27.01
C GLN A 141 -76.24 2.34 -27.29
N VAL A 142 -75.58 3.42 -27.73
CA VAL A 142 -76.27 4.68 -28.11
C VAL A 142 -77.06 4.53 -29.43
N ALA A 143 -76.67 3.57 -30.28
CA ALA A 143 -77.38 3.21 -31.51
C ALA A 143 -78.45 2.10 -31.32
N GLY A 144 -78.84 1.78 -30.09
CA GLY A 144 -79.99 0.92 -29.81
C GLY A 144 -81.30 1.51 -30.39
N PRO A 145 -82.33 0.68 -30.69
CA PRO A 145 -83.50 1.09 -31.45
C PRO A 145 -84.15 2.35 -30.86
N PRO A 146 -84.61 3.29 -31.71
CA PRO A 146 -85.06 4.61 -31.26
C PRO A 146 -86.11 4.42 -30.16
N ARG A 147 -85.84 4.95 -28.96
CA ARG A 147 -86.83 4.98 -27.90
C ARG A 147 -88.04 5.73 -28.45
N ARG A 148 -89.10 4.98 -28.73
CA ARG A 148 -90.40 5.52 -29.12
C ARG A 148 -90.76 6.53 -28.03
N ALA A 149 -90.89 7.80 -28.40
CA ALA A 149 -91.14 8.88 -27.45
C ALA A 149 -92.38 8.55 -26.62
N ALA A 150 -92.18 8.13 -25.37
CA ALA A 150 -93.25 8.09 -24.40
C ALA A 150 -93.51 9.55 -24.03
N ALA A 151 -94.72 10.01 -24.32
CA ALA A 151 -95.20 11.33 -23.94
C ALA A 151 -94.90 11.59 -22.46
N SER A 152 -94.46 12.81 -22.18
CA SER A 152 -94.28 13.38 -20.86
C SER A 152 -95.53 13.13 -20.00
N SER A 153 -95.45 12.09 -19.18
CA SER A 153 -96.41 11.85 -18.10
C SER A 153 -96.01 12.75 -16.96
N LYS A 154 -96.81 13.78 -16.70
CA LYS A 154 -96.74 14.60 -15.50
C LYS A 154 -96.83 13.69 -14.28
N ASN A 155 -95.71 13.46 -13.61
CA ASN A 155 -95.70 12.87 -12.27
C ASN A 155 -96.39 13.84 -11.29
N PRO A 156 -97.43 13.39 -10.55
CA PRO A 156 -98.14 14.24 -9.59
C PRO A 156 -97.43 14.31 -8.22
N PHE A 157 -96.33 13.58 -8.03
CA PHE A 157 -95.56 13.53 -6.78
C PHE A 157 -94.32 14.44 -6.79
N ALA A 158 -94.29 15.46 -7.65
CA ALA A 158 -93.32 16.54 -7.55
C ALA A 158 -93.69 17.49 -6.39
N SER A 159 -93.74 16.98 -5.17
CA SER A 159 -93.72 17.76 -3.94
C SER A 159 -93.49 16.83 -2.75
N MET A 160 -92.66 17.28 -1.81
CA MET A 160 -92.29 16.66 -0.52
C MET A 160 -90.98 15.86 -0.51
N GLY A 161 -89.90 16.59 -0.23
CA GLY A 161 -88.60 16.02 0.11
C GLY A 161 -87.55 17.07 0.43
N ALA A 162 -87.87 18.05 1.28
CA ALA A 162 -86.87 18.96 1.84
C ALA A 162 -86.22 18.32 3.08
N LEU A 163 -84.93 17.99 2.98
CA LEU A 163 -83.93 17.75 4.03
C LEU A 163 -82.59 17.93 3.30
N SER A 164 -81.51 18.52 3.80
CA SER A 164 -81.12 19.16 5.05
C SER A 164 -79.80 19.88 4.74
N LYS A 165 -79.59 21.02 5.40
CA LYS A 165 -78.32 21.65 5.82
C LYS A 165 -77.01 21.21 5.12
N GLU A 166 -76.28 22.22 4.60
CA GLU A 166 -74.81 22.21 4.53
C GLU A 166 -74.19 21.61 5.81
N PRO A 167 -73.12 20.81 5.70
CA PRO A 167 -71.78 21.39 5.66
C PRO A 167 -70.74 20.57 4.87
N GLY A 168 -69.56 21.17 4.62
CA GLY A 168 -68.34 20.41 4.43
C GLY A 168 -67.40 20.97 3.36
N SER A 169 -66.67 22.03 3.71
CA SER A 169 -65.33 22.23 3.17
C SER A 169 -64.50 20.96 3.42
N LEU A 170 -64.08 20.28 2.37
CA LEU A 170 -62.96 19.35 2.43
C LEU A 170 -61.91 19.91 1.50
N ALA A 171 -60.79 20.25 2.12
CA ALA A 171 -59.58 20.65 1.44
C ALA A 171 -59.18 19.56 0.44
N ASP A 172 -58.99 20.00 -0.79
CA ASP A 172 -57.97 19.49 -1.69
C ASP A 172 -56.62 19.51 -0.99
N GLN A 173 -56.21 18.36 -0.45
CA GLN A 173 -54.81 17.97 -0.28
C GLN A 173 -54.73 16.45 -0.45
N GLY A 174 -54.35 16.02 -1.65
CA GLY A 174 -53.43 14.89 -1.75
C GLY A 174 -52.10 15.30 -1.10
N ASP A 175 -51.15 14.44 -0.85
CA ASP A 175 -50.97 13.04 -1.21
C ASP A 175 -49.86 12.58 -0.26
N ASP A 176 -49.90 11.31 0.10
CA ASP A 176 -49.10 10.70 1.14
C ASP A 176 -47.59 10.79 0.85
N GLY A 177 -46.92 11.75 1.49
CA GLY A 177 -45.46 11.83 1.53
C GLY A 177 -44.93 10.87 2.59
N ASP A 178 -44.75 9.61 2.22
CA ASP A 178 -44.01 8.61 3.01
C ASP A 178 -42.50 8.95 3.03
N ASP A 179 -42.12 9.95 3.82
CA ASP A 179 -40.74 10.10 4.32
C ASP A 179 -40.63 9.42 5.69
N VAL A 180 -40.78 8.10 5.69
CA VAL A 180 -40.39 7.26 6.83
C VAL A 180 -38.88 7.01 6.69
N PHE A 181 -38.15 7.41 7.74
CA PHE A 181 -36.70 7.26 7.99
C PHE A 181 -35.77 8.46 7.75
N GLY A 182 -36.13 9.63 8.30
CA GLY A 182 -35.14 10.62 8.74
C GLY A 182 -34.61 10.29 10.15
N VAL A 183 -33.77 9.27 10.27
CA VAL A 183 -33.10 8.91 11.53
C VAL A 183 -31.94 9.86 11.79
N GLY A 184 -32.01 10.59 12.91
CA GLY A 184 -30.84 11.11 13.61
C GLY A 184 -30.34 12.48 13.15
N ALA A 185 -30.78 13.53 13.85
CA ALA A 185 -29.98 14.73 13.97
C ALA A 185 -28.60 14.33 14.52
N GLU A 186 -27.57 14.47 13.69
CA GLU A 186 -26.17 14.29 14.06
C GLU A 186 -25.81 15.23 15.21
N GLN A 187 -25.89 14.70 16.42
CA GLN A 187 -25.12 15.21 17.55
C GLN A 187 -23.71 14.66 17.36
N HIS A 188 -22.88 15.39 16.60
CA HIS A 188 -21.44 15.19 16.54
C HIS A 188 -20.83 15.51 17.90
N LEU A 189 -20.84 14.54 18.81
CA LEU A 189 -20.03 14.56 20.00
C LEU A 189 -19.59 13.14 20.35
N THR A 190 -18.32 12.89 20.06
CA THR A 190 -17.29 12.32 20.95
C THR A 190 -16.59 11.05 20.47
N ALA A 191 -15.29 11.06 20.78
CA ALA A 191 -14.36 9.95 20.83
C ALA A 191 -13.82 9.48 19.48
N THR A 192 -12.75 10.16 19.04
CA THR A 192 -11.57 9.47 18.52
C THR A 192 -11.12 8.44 19.55
N GLY A 193 -11.78 7.28 19.52
CA GLY A 193 -11.40 6.07 20.22
C GLY A 193 -10.40 5.32 19.34
N ASP A 194 -9.17 5.31 19.82
CA ASP A 194 -8.12 4.39 19.44
C ASP A 194 -8.61 2.92 19.57
N ALA A 195 -7.97 2.05 18.79
CA ALA A 195 -8.07 0.60 18.76
C ALA A 195 -9.35 -0.06 18.20
N VAL A 196 -9.37 -0.23 16.88
CA VAL A 196 -9.68 -1.56 16.31
C VAL A 196 -8.49 -1.98 15.44
N SER A 197 -7.63 -2.80 16.04
CA SER A 197 -6.73 -3.72 15.35
C SER A 197 -7.57 -4.75 14.58
N GLY A 198 -8.23 -4.31 13.53
CA GLY A 198 -8.66 -5.16 12.44
C GLY A 198 -7.47 -5.18 11.51
N GLU A 199 -6.75 -6.30 11.51
CA GLU A 199 -5.80 -6.71 10.49
C GLU A 199 -6.09 -5.97 9.17
N ARG A 200 -5.30 -4.93 8.88
CA ARG A 200 -5.34 -4.29 7.57
C ARG A 200 -5.00 -5.43 6.64
N GLN A 201 -6.00 -6.03 6.02
CA GLN A 201 -5.84 -6.71 4.77
C GLN A 201 -5.26 -5.62 3.88
N ALA A 202 -3.92 -5.62 3.80
CA ALA A 202 -3.20 -4.69 2.97
C ALA A 202 -3.86 -4.84 1.61
N VAL A 203 -4.44 -3.75 1.11
CA VAL A 203 -4.89 -3.68 -0.27
C VAL A 203 -3.74 -4.32 -1.07
N PRO A 204 -3.99 -5.32 -1.92
CA PRO A 204 -2.92 -6.11 -2.54
C PRO A 204 -1.86 -5.21 -3.20
N GLU A 205 -2.26 -4.05 -3.70
CA GLU A 205 -1.41 -2.95 -4.16
C GLU A 205 -0.38 -2.45 -3.12
N GLY A 206 -0.81 -2.25 -1.87
CA GLY A 206 0.04 -1.82 -0.76
C GLY A 206 1.09 -2.86 -0.37
N LEU A 207 0.75 -4.15 -0.42
CA LEU A 207 1.70 -5.23 -0.18
C LEU A 207 2.71 -5.35 -1.33
N VAL A 208 2.26 -5.24 -2.59
CA VAL A 208 3.15 -5.22 -3.76
C VAL A 208 4.09 -4.01 -3.70
N ALA A 209 3.59 -2.83 -3.34
CA ALA A 209 4.41 -1.64 -3.18
C ALA A 209 5.45 -1.79 -2.06
N GLU A 210 5.08 -2.38 -0.92
CA GLU A 210 6.00 -2.65 0.18
C GLU A 210 7.10 -3.64 -0.22
N LEU A 211 6.75 -4.76 -0.86
CA LEU A 211 7.72 -5.76 -1.30
C LEU A 211 8.69 -5.18 -2.35
N ARG A 212 8.20 -4.36 -3.27
CA ARG A 212 9.05 -3.63 -4.24
C ARG A 212 9.98 -2.63 -3.54
N GLY A 213 9.50 -1.93 -2.51
CA GLY A 213 10.33 -1.04 -1.71
C GLY A 213 11.48 -1.77 -1.03
N ARG A 214 11.18 -2.89 -0.36
CA ARG A 214 12.21 -3.75 0.27
C ARG A 214 13.20 -4.33 -0.74
N LEU A 215 12.72 -4.72 -1.92
CA LEU A 215 13.59 -5.20 -3.01
C LEU A 215 14.57 -4.09 -3.45
N ALA A 216 14.07 -2.88 -3.67
CA ALA A 216 14.89 -1.74 -4.08
C ALA A 216 15.94 -1.35 -3.02
N GLU A 217 15.57 -1.41 -1.74
CA GLU A 217 16.51 -1.19 -0.62
C GLU A 217 17.63 -2.24 -0.60
N LEU A 218 17.30 -3.52 -0.82
CA LEU A 218 18.29 -4.60 -0.90
C LEU A 218 19.20 -4.45 -2.13
N GLU A 219 18.66 -4.08 -3.28
CA GLU A 219 19.45 -3.84 -4.50
C GLU A 219 20.43 -2.66 -4.33
N ALA A 220 19.99 -1.60 -3.67
CA ALA A 220 20.84 -0.46 -3.34
C ALA A 220 21.95 -0.85 -2.34
N ALA A 221 21.61 -1.64 -1.31
CA ALA A 221 22.57 -2.15 -0.34
C ALA A 221 23.61 -3.07 -1.01
N LEU A 222 23.18 -3.96 -1.91
CA LEU A 222 24.07 -4.84 -2.70
C LEU A 222 25.00 -4.05 -3.61
N SER A 223 24.49 -3.00 -4.27
CA SER A 223 25.30 -2.12 -5.13
C SER A 223 26.36 -1.37 -4.32
N SER A 224 25.99 -0.84 -3.15
CA SER A 224 26.92 -0.20 -2.22
C SER A 224 27.98 -1.18 -1.70
N ALA A 225 27.57 -2.39 -1.31
CA ALA A 225 28.47 -3.44 -0.85
C ALA A 225 29.44 -3.90 -1.95
N ALA A 226 29.01 -3.94 -3.21
CA ALA A 226 29.87 -4.26 -4.34
C ALA A 226 31.00 -3.23 -4.50
N LEU A 227 30.69 -1.92 -4.42
CA LEU A 227 31.70 -0.87 -4.47
C LEU A 227 32.68 -0.95 -3.30
N ALA A 228 32.20 -1.23 -2.09
CA ALA A 228 33.06 -1.41 -0.91
C ALA A 228 34.00 -2.61 -1.08
N ARG A 229 33.50 -3.72 -1.64
CA ARG A 229 34.31 -4.90 -1.95
C ARG A 229 35.41 -4.58 -2.96
N ASP A 230 35.08 -3.89 -4.04
CA ASP A 230 36.05 -3.58 -5.09
C ASP A 230 37.18 -2.66 -4.56
N SER A 231 36.86 -1.74 -3.64
CA SER A 231 37.87 -0.96 -2.90
C SER A 231 38.75 -1.84 -2.02
N ALA A 232 38.16 -2.74 -1.23
CA ALA A 232 38.89 -3.63 -0.33
C ALA A 232 39.80 -4.63 -1.10
N VAL A 233 39.35 -5.12 -2.25
CA VAL A 233 40.18 -5.93 -3.16
C VAL A 233 41.36 -5.12 -3.68
N GLY A 234 41.16 -3.86 -4.07
CA GLY A 234 42.25 -2.97 -4.49
C GLY A 234 43.29 -2.72 -3.38
N GLU A 235 42.84 -2.59 -2.13
CA GLU A 235 43.74 -2.48 -0.97
C GLU A 235 44.51 -3.77 -0.69
N ALA A 236 43.84 -4.92 -0.78
CA ALA A 236 44.48 -6.23 -0.64
C ALA A 236 45.56 -6.45 -1.73
N GLU A 237 45.27 -6.10 -2.98
CA GLU A 237 46.26 -6.15 -4.07
C GLU A 237 47.47 -5.24 -3.81
N ARG A 238 47.24 -4.05 -3.26
CA ARG A 238 48.31 -3.12 -2.90
C ARG A 238 49.18 -3.69 -1.78
N LEU A 239 48.58 -4.23 -0.72
CA LEU A 239 49.31 -4.85 0.39
C LEU A 239 50.09 -6.08 -0.08
N ALA A 240 49.50 -6.91 -0.94
CA ALA A 240 50.19 -8.07 -1.52
C ALA A 240 51.45 -7.68 -2.31
N ARG A 241 51.39 -6.58 -3.08
CA ARG A 241 52.58 -6.03 -3.76
C ARG A 241 53.63 -5.52 -2.78
N GLN A 242 53.21 -4.83 -1.72
CA GLN A 242 54.12 -4.36 -0.67
C GLN A 242 54.80 -5.52 0.08
N CYS A 243 54.09 -6.62 0.33
CA CYS A 243 54.68 -7.86 0.85
C CYS A 243 55.76 -8.38 -0.10
N ALA A 244 55.44 -8.52 -1.40
CA ALA A 244 56.39 -9.03 -2.39
C ALA A 244 57.65 -8.14 -2.54
N ASP A 245 57.48 -6.82 -2.51
CA ASP A 245 58.60 -5.87 -2.58
C ASP A 245 59.46 -5.92 -1.32
N ALA A 246 58.85 -6.04 -0.13
CA ALA A 246 59.56 -6.14 1.15
C ALA A 246 60.26 -7.50 1.35
N GLU A 247 59.73 -8.57 0.75
CA GLU A 247 60.36 -9.90 0.72
C GLU A 247 61.55 -9.98 -0.25
N ALA A 248 61.58 -9.11 -1.27
CA ALA A 248 62.65 -9.04 -2.27
C ALA A 248 63.79 -8.07 -1.89
N ALA A 249 63.63 -7.29 -0.81
CA ALA A 249 64.57 -6.28 -0.33
C ALA A 249 65.61 -6.85 0.67
#